data_AF-A0A6P0XZE9-F1
#
_entry.id   AF-A0A6P0XZE9-F1
#
_cell.length_a   1.000
_cell.length_b   1.000
_cell.length_c   1.000
_cell.angle_alpha   90.00
_cell.angle_beta   90.00
_cell.angle_gamma   90.00
#
_symmetry.space_group_name_H-M   'P 1'
#
loop_
_entity.id
_entity.type
_entity.pdbx_description
1 polymer ?
#
loop_
_entity_poly.entity_id
_entity_poly.type
_entity_poly.pdbx_seq_one_letter_code
_entity_poly.pdbx_strand_id
1 'polypeptide(L)' 'MQKSEYAMIDATIVRPHQHSAGAKNSSAQQEDIGRSKAGLSTKIHGVVDALGNSTNFF' A
#
# COMPACT_ATOMS: atom_id res chain seq x y z
N MET A 1 -21.96 -10.51 13.19
CA MET A 1 -20.99 -11.23 12.34
C MET A 1 -21.41 -11.03 10.89
N GLN A 2 -20.93 -9.95 10.27
CA GLN A 2 -21.22 -9.67 8.86
C GLN A 2 -20.32 -10.61 8.05
N LYS A 3 -20.91 -11.56 7.32
CA LYS A 3 -20.15 -12.44 6.41
C LYS A 3 -19.63 -11.58 5.27
N SER A 4 -18.31 -11.46 5.13
CA SER A 4 -17.71 -10.93 3.92
C SER A 4 -17.86 -11.98 2.82
N GLU A 5 -18.99 -11.97 2.11
CA GLU A 5 -19.28 -12.93 1.03
C GLU A 5 -18.22 -12.89 -0.08
N TYR A 6 -17.55 -11.74 -0.23
CA TYR A 6 -16.40 -11.58 -1.11
C TYR A 6 -15.36 -10.69 -0.41
N ALA A 7 -14.18 -11.26 -0.14
CA ALA A 7 -13.00 -10.52 0.29
C ALA A 7 -11.96 -10.63 -0.82
N MET A 8 -11.60 -9.50 -1.42
CA MET A 8 -10.60 -9.44 -2.48
C MET A 8 -9.38 -8.64 -2.02
N ILE A 9 -8.23 -8.87 -2.66
CA ILE A 9 -7.03 -8.08 -2.46
C ILE A 9 -6.92 -7.08 -3.60
N ASP A 10 -6.78 -5.81 -3.26
CA ASP A 10 -6.39 -4.77 -4.19
C ASP A 10 -5.16 -4.02 -3.66
N ALA A 11 -4.47 -3.28 -4.53
CA ALA A 11 -3.34 -2.46 -4.12
C ALA A 11 -3.25 -1.17 -4.93
N THR A 12 -3.11 -0.05 -4.21
CA THR A 12 -2.86 1.26 -4.82
C THR A 12 -1.38 1.65 -4.65
N ILE A 13 -0.80 2.23 -5.70
CA ILE A 13 0.55 2.80 -5.66
C ILE A 13 0.42 4.32 -5.47
N VAL A 14 1.02 4.83 -4.40
CA VAL A 14 1.03 6.25 -4.06
C VAL A 14 2.45 6.79 -4.07
N ARG A 15 2.63 8.10 -4.31
CA ARG A 15 3.92 8.74 -4.05
C ARG A 15 4.11 8.85 -2.53
N PRO A 16 5.31 8.56 -2.02
CA PRO A 16 5.60 8.74 -0.61
C PRO A 16 5.70 10.25 -0.32
N HIS A 17 5.82 10.58 0.96
CA HIS A 17 6.01 11.97 1.37
C HIS A 17 7.17 12.61 0.60
N GLN A 18 7.10 13.91 0.28
CA GLN A 18 8.09 14.59 -0.56
C GLN A 18 9.53 14.54 -0.02
N HIS A 19 9.70 14.26 1.29
CA HIS A 19 10.99 14.08 1.95
C HIS A 19 11.32 12.61 2.27
N SER A 20 10.55 11.64 1.77
CA SER A 20 10.84 10.21 1.91
C SER A 20 11.97 9.83 0.95
N ALA A 21 13.20 9.94 1.43
CA ALA A 21 14.42 9.57 0.68
C ALA A 21 15.04 8.24 1.14
N GLY A 22 14.48 7.57 2.16
CA GLY A 22 15.18 6.55 2.91
C GLY A 22 15.93 7.14 4.10
N ALA A 23 15.77 6.57 5.28
CA ALA A 23 16.61 6.86 6.44
C ALA A 23 18.00 6.20 6.29
N LYS A 24 18.98 6.73 7.03
CA LYS A 24 20.32 6.15 7.05
C LYS A 24 20.29 4.79 7.75
N ASN A 25 20.96 3.79 7.15
CA ASN A 25 21.06 2.41 7.65
C ASN A 25 19.71 1.66 7.75
N SER A 26 18.69 2.10 7.02
CA SER A 26 17.47 1.34 6.81
C SER A 26 17.49 0.64 5.44
N SER A 27 16.43 -0.11 5.15
CA SER A 27 16.16 -0.70 3.84
C SER A 27 14.83 -0.21 3.31
N ALA A 28 14.69 -0.27 1.97
CA ALA A 28 13.44 -0.03 1.27
C ALA A 28 12.24 -0.79 1.88
N GLN A 29 12.47 -2.03 2.31
CA GLN A 29 11.47 -2.90 2.94
C GLN A 29 11.06 -2.42 4.34
N GLN A 30 11.98 -1.84 5.11
CA GLN A 30 11.67 -1.33 6.46
C GLN A 30 10.87 -0.02 6.44
N GLU A 31 10.88 0.68 5.31
CA GLU A 31 10.20 1.97 5.15
C GLU A 31 9.04 1.93 4.16
N ASP A 32 8.75 0.75 3.60
CA ASP A 32 7.76 0.55 2.54
C ASP A 32 7.95 1.52 1.36
N ILE A 33 9.20 1.83 1.01
CA ILE A 33 9.56 2.68 -0.12
C ILE A 33 10.04 1.80 -1.29
N GLY A 34 9.22 1.71 -2.33
CA GLY A 34 9.55 1.11 -3.62
C GLY A 34 9.93 2.13 -4.70
N ARG A 35 10.23 1.63 -5.89
CA ARG A 35 10.47 2.43 -7.10
C ARG A 35 9.48 2.06 -8.21
N SER A 36 8.97 3.09 -8.88
CA SER A 36 8.13 2.98 -10.08
C SER A 36 8.71 3.84 -11.20
N LYS A 37 8.08 3.82 -12.39
CA LYS A 37 8.47 4.72 -13.50
C LYS A 37 8.34 6.21 -13.15
N ALA A 38 7.51 6.57 -12.17
CA ALA A 38 7.28 7.94 -11.74
C ALA A 38 8.18 8.38 -10.56
N GLY A 39 9.15 7.55 -10.16
CA GLY A 39 10.04 7.80 -9.02
C GLY A 39 9.73 6.93 -7.81
N LEU A 40 10.07 7.42 -6.61
CA LEU A 40 9.79 6.72 -5.36
C LEU A 40 8.28 6.58 -5.14
N SER A 41 7.86 5.43 -4.63
CA SER A 41 6.44 5.05 -4.47
C SER A 41 6.25 4.11 -3.28
N THR A 42 5.10 4.15 -2.63
CA THR A 42 4.66 3.14 -1.64
C THR A 42 3.45 2.40 -2.20
N LYS A 43 3.35 1.09 -1.91
CA LYS A 43 2.19 0.28 -2.28
C LYS A 43 1.40 -0.03 -1.03
N ILE A 44 0.12 0.33 -1.02
CA ILE A 44 -0.80 0.02 0.06
C ILE A 44 -1.64 -1.16 -0.39
N HIS A 45 -1.59 -2.27 0.35
CA HIS A 45 -2.46 -3.41 0.11
C HIS A 45 -3.74 -3.26 0.95
N GLY A 46 -4.88 -3.56 0.34
CA GLY A 46 -6.18 -3.47 0.97
C GLY A 46 -6.99 -4.74 0.77
N VAL A 47 -7.75 -5.13 1.80
CA VAL A 47 -8.89 -6.03 1.64
C VAL A 47 -10.08 -5.19 1.21
N VAL A 48 -10.72 -5.57 0.12
CA VAL A 48 -11.89 -4.85 -0.43
C VAL A 48 -13.12 -5.75 -0.48
N ASP A 49 -14.29 -5.13 -0.34
CA ASP A 49 -15.58 -5.78 -0.57
C ASP A 49 -15.90 -5.91 -2.08
N ALA A 50 -17.05 -6.51 -2.40
CA ALA A 50 -17.50 -6.70 -3.79
C ALA A 50 -17.76 -5.40 -4.57
N LEU A 51 -17.95 -4.27 -3.87
CA LEU A 51 -18.15 -2.95 -4.48
C LEU A 51 -16.83 -2.17 -4.62
N GLY A 52 -15.72 -2.74 -4.15
CA GLY A 52 -14.40 -2.12 -4.16
C GLY A 52 -14.12 -1.20 -2.98
N ASN A 53 -14.95 -1.20 -1.93
CA ASN A 53 -14.67 -0.40 -0.73
C ASN A 53 -13.61 -1.10 0.13
N SER A 54 -12.62 -0.35 0.59
CA SER A 54 -11.61 -0.87 1.51
C SER A 54 -12.21 -1.19 2.87
N THR A 55 -12.01 -2.41 3.32
CA THR A 55 -12.44 -2.90 4.65
C THR A 55 -11.27 -3.09 5.61
N ASN A 56 -10.05 -3.31 5.10
CA ASN A 56 -8.82 -3.39 5.89
C ASN A 56 -7.59 -3.05 5.04
N PHE A 57 -6.46 -2.73 5.69
CA PHE A 57 -5.14 -2.52 5.06
C PHE A 57 -4.06 -3.35 5.74
N PHE A 58 -3.03 -3.75 5.00
CA PHE A 58 -1.89 -4.52 5.50
C PHE A 58 -0.65 -4.34 4.63
#